data_AF-A0A1V6H969-F1
#
_entry.id   AF-A0A1V6H969-F1
#
_cell.length_a   1.000
_cell.length_b   1.000
_cell.length_c   1.000
_cell.angle_alpha   90.00
_cell.angle_beta   90.00
_cell.angle_gamma   90.00
#
_symmetry.space_group_name_H-M   'P 1'
#
loop_
_entity.id
_entity.type
_entity.pdbx_description
1 polymer ?
#
loop_
_entity_poly.entity_id
_entity_poly.type
_entity_poly.pdbx_seq_one_letter_code
_entity_poly.pdbx_strand_id
1 'polypeptide(L)'
;MLTSKLRTTWRTALIVRELEEELEIDAEVAPELRQLASLREELSGLGHRLDDLRDVVQLAGESGENGELFAAARTRLAELEERHLTLRLQAGELQARISARHHPIWGPLFRQGSNQSLFGAQVEDFACLYTSRVSNFARYGTNHYFRVLEDPMTHDLPG
;
A
#
# COMPACT_ATOMS: atom_id res chain seq x y z
N MET A 1 -22.02 -6.79 11.16
CA MET A 1 -22.32 -5.62 10.30
C MET A 1 -23.04 -4.57 11.13
N LEU A 2 -22.57 -3.32 11.09
CA LEU A 2 -23.21 -2.19 11.76
C LEU A 2 -24.52 -1.83 11.02
N THR A 3 -25.66 -2.15 11.63
CA THR A 3 -27.01 -2.04 11.04
C THR A 3 -27.55 -0.62 10.96
N SER A 4 -26.87 0.37 11.57
CA SER A 4 -27.35 1.75 11.64
C SER A 4 -27.34 2.46 10.29
N LYS A 5 -26.26 2.36 9.50
CA LYS A 5 -26.16 2.99 8.17
C LYS A 5 -27.15 2.40 7.15
N LEU A 6 -27.47 1.11 7.26
CA LEU A 6 -28.38 0.44 6.33
C LEU A 6 -29.86 0.73 6.61
N ARG A 7 -30.20 1.29 7.78
CA ARG A 7 -31.59 1.47 8.22
C ARG A 7 -31.94 2.90 8.63
N THR A 8 -30.95 3.79 8.78
CA THR A 8 -31.17 5.17 9.22
C THR A 8 -30.39 6.14 8.33
N THR A 9 -30.94 7.34 8.14
CA THR A 9 -30.32 8.43 7.34
C THR A 9 -29.36 9.30 8.16
N TRP A 10 -28.95 8.83 9.34
CA TRP A 10 -28.11 9.63 10.24
C TRP A 10 -26.67 9.68 9.75
N ARG A 11 -26.04 10.85 9.86
CA ARG A 11 -24.58 10.98 9.68
C ARG A 11 -23.88 10.36 10.88
N THR A 12 -22.91 9.50 10.61
CA THR A 12 -22.16 8.77 11.63
C THR A 12 -20.73 9.29 11.72
N ALA A 13 -20.23 9.45 12.94
CA ALA A 13 -18.82 9.72 13.20
C ALA A 13 -18.28 8.65 14.16
N LEU A 14 -17.03 8.21 13.94
CA LEU A 14 -16.39 7.17 14.74
C LEU A 14 -15.24 7.77 15.57
N ILE A 15 -15.17 7.40 16.86
CA ILE A 15 -14.06 7.76 17.73
C ILE A 15 -13.14 6.54 17.88
N VAL A 16 -11.90 6.67 17.38
CA VAL A 16 -10.89 5.60 17.38
C VAL A 16 -9.68 6.09 18.18
N ARG A 17 -9.63 5.77 19.48
CA ARG A 17 -8.60 6.33 20.38
C ARG A 17 -7.19 5.89 19.98
N GLU A 18 -7.08 4.67 19.49
CA GLU A 18 -5.87 4.01 19.03
C GLU A 18 -5.20 4.76 17.84
N LEU A 19 -5.95 5.62 17.15
CA LEU A 19 -5.45 6.45 16.06
C LEU A 19 -4.32 7.40 16.49
N GLU A 20 -4.30 7.87 17.74
CA GLU A 20 -3.23 8.77 18.21
C GLU A 20 -1.86 8.08 18.21
N GLU A 21 -1.79 6.90 18.82
CA GLU A 21 -0.56 6.10 18.88
C GLU A 21 -0.10 5.70 17.47
N GLU A 22 -1.03 5.31 16.60
CA GLU A 22 -0.70 4.94 15.22
C GLU A 22 -0.14 6.12 14.42
N LEU A 23 -0.73 7.32 14.55
CA LEU A 23 -0.23 8.53 13.88
C LEU A 23 1.15 8.97 14.42
N GLU A 24 1.41 8.79 15.71
CA GLU A 24 2.72 9.06 16.30
C GLU A 24 3.78 8.10 15.73
N ILE A 25 3.48 6.80 15.69
CA ILE A 25 4.37 5.79 15.10
C ILE A 25 4.60 6.07 13.61
N ASP A 26 3.54 6.34 12.84
CA ASP A 26 3.62 6.66 11.40
C ASP A 26 4.52 7.88 11.13
N ALA A 27 4.48 8.89 12.02
CA ALA A 27 5.36 10.04 11.92
C ALA A 27 6.84 9.66 12.18
N GLU A 28 7.11 8.78 13.13
CA GLU A 28 8.46 8.27 13.41
C GLU A 28 9.02 7.45 12.25
N VAL A 29 8.22 6.54 11.68
CA VAL A 29 8.64 5.62 10.59
C VAL A 29 8.44 6.21 9.20
N ALA A 30 8.08 7.50 9.10
CA ALA A 30 7.84 8.15 7.81
C ALA A 30 9.03 8.04 6.83
N PRO A 31 10.32 8.14 7.24
CA PRO A 31 11.45 7.89 6.35
C PRO A 31 11.46 6.48 5.76
N GLU A 32 11.23 5.47 6.60
CA GLU A 32 11.17 4.06 6.23
C GLU A 32 10.00 3.77 5.30
N LEU A 33 8.83 4.37 5.55
CA LEU A 33 7.66 4.28 4.66
C LEU A 33 7.97 4.84 3.26
N ARG A 34 8.66 5.99 3.18
CA ARG A 34 9.12 6.56 1.90
C ARG A 34 10.11 5.65 1.19
N GLN A 35 11.07 5.08 1.92
CA GLN A 35 12.02 4.13 1.36
C GLN A 35 11.31 2.88 0.84
N LEU A 36 10.33 2.35 1.58
CA LEU A 36 9.54 1.21 1.16
C LEU A 36 8.72 1.50 -0.10
N ALA A 37 8.15 2.70 -0.22
CA ALA A 37 7.44 3.13 -1.42
C ALA A 37 8.37 3.16 -2.65
N SER A 38 9.58 3.71 -2.50
CA SER A 38 10.59 3.72 -3.57
C SER A 38 11.03 2.32 -3.98
N LEU A 39 11.25 1.42 -3.02
CA LEU A 39 11.57 0.01 -3.31
C LEU A 39 10.43 -0.70 -4.05
N ARG A 40 9.17 -0.42 -3.70
CA ARG A 40 7.99 -0.98 -4.39
C ARG A 40 7.87 -0.48 -5.82
N GLU A 41 8.14 0.80 -6.05
CA GLU A 41 8.18 1.39 -7.39
C GLU A 41 9.28 0.75 -8.25
N GLU A 42 10.49 0.60 -7.71
CA GLU A 42 11.59 -0.08 -8.40
C GLU A 42 11.25 -1.55 -8.71
N LEU A 43 10.65 -2.26 -7.74
CA LEU A 43 10.17 -3.63 -7.93
C LEU A 43 9.12 -3.73 -9.03
N SER A 44 8.17 -2.80 -9.07
CA SER A 44 7.17 -2.74 -10.13
C SER A 44 7.84 -2.53 -11.49
N GLY A 45 8.75 -1.56 -11.61
CA GLY A 45 9.47 -1.30 -12.86
C GLY A 45 10.35 -2.47 -13.32
N LEU A 46 11.00 -3.19 -12.39
CA LEU A 46 11.75 -4.40 -12.72
C LEU A 46 10.84 -5.57 -13.09
N GLY A 47 9.68 -5.70 -12.44
CA GLY A 47 8.68 -6.71 -12.76
C GLY A 47 8.22 -6.61 -14.22
N HIS A 48 7.84 -5.41 -14.66
CA HIS A 48 7.46 -5.17 -16.06
C HIS A 48 8.57 -5.58 -17.04
N ARG A 49 9.83 -5.17 -16.77
CA ARG A 49 10.97 -5.55 -17.63
C ARG A 49 11.25 -7.04 -17.64
N LEU A 50 11.02 -7.73 -16.53
CA LEU A 50 11.15 -9.18 -16.45
C LEU A 50 10.10 -9.88 -17.28
N ASP A 51 8.85 -9.41 -17.21
CA ASP A 51 7.74 -9.96 -17.99
C ASP A 51 8.01 -9.77 -19.49
N ASP A 52 8.40 -8.57 -19.93
CA ASP A 52 8.79 -8.29 -21.32
C ASP A 52 9.92 -9.21 -21.81
N LEU A 53 10.96 -9.40 -20.99
CA LEU A 53 12.12 -10.21 -21.37
C LEU A 53 11.81 -11.71 -21.36
N ARG A 54 10.93 -12.18 -20.47
CA ARG A 54 10.44 -13.56 -20.46
C ARG A 54 9.68 -13.88 -21.73
N ASP A 55 8.80 -12.98 -22.16
CA ASP A 55 8.05 -13.13 -23.41
C ASP A 55 8.99 -13.26 -24.62
N VAL A 56 10.01 -12.39 -24.70
CA VAL A 56 11.03 -12.44 -25.77
C VAL A 56 11.81 -13.75 -25.76
N VAL A 57 12.28 -14.19 -24.59
CA VAL A 57 13.04 -15.45 -24.45
C VAL A 57 12.16 -16.65 -24.79
N GLN A 58 10.88 -16.65 -24.39
CA GLN A 58 9.96 -17.73 -24.71
C GLN A 58 9.73 -17.85 -26.23
N LEU A 59 9.42 -16.73 -26.90
CA LEU A 59 9.18 -16.70 -28.35
C LEU A 59 10.41 -17.12 -29.16
N ALA A 60 11.61 -16.69 -28.75
CA ALA A 60 12.86 -17.08 -29.40
C ALA A 60 13.12 -18.60 -29.24
N GLY A 61 12.82 -19.16 -28.08
CA GLY A 61 12.93 -20.60 -27.82
C GLY A 61 11.97 -21.44 -28.68
N GLU A 62 10.73 -21.00 -28.85
CA GLU A 62 9.74 -21.65 -29.72
C GLU A 62 10.13 -21.58 -31.20
N SER A 63 10.80 -20.51 -31.61
CA SER A 63 11.29 -20.30 -32.99
C SER A 63 12.58 -21.08 -33.30
N GLY A 64 13.17 -21.74 -32.30
CA GLY A 64 14.43 -22.48 -32.44
C GLY A 64 15.68 -21.58 -32.56
N GLU A 65 15.57 -20.29 -32.21
CA GLU A 65 16.69 -19.37 -32.24
C GLU A 65 17.66 -19.68 -31.09
N ASN A 66 18.87 -20.12 -31.44
CA ASN A 66 19.92 -20.47 -30.47
C ASN A 66 21.22 -19.65 -30.66
N GLY A 67 21.08 -18.42 -31.17
CA GLY A 67 22.22 -17.52 -31.38
C GLY A 67 22.80 -16.93 -30.11
N GLU A 68 23.92 -16.21 -30.24
CA GLU A 68 24.58 -15.49 -29.14
C GLU A 68 23.63 -14.50 -28.44
N LEU A 69 22.73 -13.88 -29.20
CA LEU A 69 21.72 -12.95 -28.68
C LEU A 69 20.74 -13.65 -27.72
N PHE A 70 20.34 -14.88 -28.02
CA PHE A 70 19.46 -15.67 -27.16
C PHE A 70 20.16 -16.07 -25.86
N ALA A 71 21.44 -16.45 -25.93
CA ALA A 71 22.25 -16.71 -24.75
C ALA A 71 22.40 -15.45 -23.88
N ALA A 72 22.69 -14.29 -24.49
CA ALA A 72 22.80 -13.01 -23.79
C ALA A 72 21.48 -12.59 -23.13
N ALA A 73 20.33 -12.80 -23.80
CA ALA A 73 19.01 -12.51 -23.25
C ALA A 73 18.71 -13.37 -22.01
N ARG A 74 19.05 -14.67 -22.02
CA ARG A 74 18.91 -15.54 -20.84
C ARG A 74 19.81 -15.14 -19.68
N THR A 75 21.07 -14.77 -19.96
CA THR A 75 21.96 -14.25 -18.92
C THR A 75 21.39 -12.98 -18.30
N ARG A 76 20.90 -12.06 -19.13
CA ARG A 76 20.28 -10.82 -18.66
C ARG A 76 19.02 -11.08 -17.85
N LEU A 77 18.21 -12.05 -18.24
CA LEU A 77 17.03 -12.47 -17.50
C LEU A 77 17.41 -12.95 -16.10
N ALA A 78 18.41 -13.85 -16.00
CA ALA A 78 18.89 -14.36 -14.72
C ALA A 78 19.40 -13.23 -13.80
N GLU A 79 20.17 -12.27 -14.33
CA GLU A 79 20.64 -11.10 -13.57
C GLU A 79 19.48 -10.25 -13.02
N LEU A 80 18.44 -10.03 -13.85
CA LEU A 80 17.27 -9.25 -13.43
C LEU A 80 16.43 -10.00 -12.40
N GLU A 81 16.31 -11.32 -12.53
CA GLU A 81 15.60 -12.17 -11.57
C GLU A 81 16.29 -12.15 -10.20
N GLU A 82 17.63 -12.24 -10.18
CA GLU A 82 18.42 -12.12 -8.95
C GLU A 82 18.21 -10.75 -8.31
N ARG A 83 18.38 -9.66 -9.07
CA ARG A 83 18.16 -8.30 -8.55
C ARG A 83 16.75 -8.10 -8.02
N HIS A 84 15.75 -8.58 -8.75
CA HIS A 84 14.35 -8.49 -8.33
C HIS A 84 14.11 -9.27 -7.03
N LEU A 85 14.69 -10.47 -6.88
CA LEU A 85 14.63 -11.24 -5.64
C LEU A 85 15.29 -10.47 -4.47
N THR A 86 16.49 -9.93 -4.67
CA THR A 86 17.18 -9.13 -3.64
C THR A 86 16.34 -7.97 -3.16
N LEU A 87 15.76 -7.19 -4.08
CA LEU A 87 14.91 -6.04 -3.73
C LEU A 87 13.61 -6.48 -3.03
N ARG A 88 13.01 -7.61 -3.42
CA ARG A 88 11.82 -8.15 -2.73
C ARG A 88 12.14 -8.50 -1.28
N LEU A 89 13.29 -9.12 -1.03
CA LEU A 89 13.71 -9.46 0.33
C LEU A 89 13.95 -8.19 1.15
N GLN A 90 14.66 -7.20 0.61
CA GLN A 90 14.88 -5.91 1.28
C GLN A 90 13.56 -5.18 1.60
N ALA A 91 12.61 -5.16 0.65
CA ALA A 91 11.29 -4.58 0.88
C ALA A 91 10.50 -5.34 1.95
N GLY A 92 10.59 -6.67 1.97
CA GLY A 92 9.96 -7.53 2.98
C GLY A 92 10.52 -7.29 4.39
N GLU A 93 11.85 -7.21 4.52
CA GLU A 93 12.51 -6.90 5.79
C GLU A 93 12.16 -5.49 6.29
N LEU A 94 12.17 -4.50 5.40
CA LEU A 94 11.78 -3.13 5.75
C LEU A 94 10.31 -3.06 6.18
N GLN A 95 9.41 -3.73 5.46
CA GLN A 95 8.01 -3.83 5.85
C GLN A 95 7.84 -4.49 7.22
N ALA A 96 8.58 -5.56 7.52
CA ALA A 96 8.52 -6.23 8.81
C ALA A 96 9.02 -5.32 9.95
N ARG A 97 10.11 -4.58 9.72
CA ARG A 97 10.64 -3.59 10.68
C ARG A 97 9.62 -2.51 10.98
N ILE A 98 8.96 -1.96 9.95
CA ILE A 98 7.90 -0.96 10.11
C ILE A 98 6.75 -1.56 10.93
N SER A 99 6.24 -2.73 10.53
CA SER A 99 5.13 -3.38 11.25
C SER A 99 5.45 -3.64 12.73
N ALA A 100 6.71 -3.97 13.05
CA ALA A 100 7.15 -4.19 14.43
C ALA A 100 7.22 -2.92 15.30
N ARG A 101 7.12 -1.72 14.70
CA ARG A 101 6.97 -0.45 15.42
C ARG A 101 5.54 -0.22 15.91
N HIS A 102 4.57 -0.86 15.27
CA HIS A 102 3.19 -0.93 15.72
C HIS A 102 3.02 -2.08 16.73
N HIS A 103 1.79 -2.57 16.89
CA HIS A 103 1.53 -3.69 17.79
C HIS A 103 2.32 -4.94 17.33
N PRO A 104 3.11 -5.59 18.21
CA PRO A 104 4.06 -6.64 17.82
C PRO A 104 3.42 -7.89 17.21
N ILE A 105 2.15 -8.16 17.53
CA ILE A 105 1.41 -9.33 17.04
C ILE A 105 0.51 -8.98 15.84
N TRP A 106 -0.03 -7.76 15.81
CA TRP A 106 -1.13 -7.41 14.91
C TRP A 106 -0.73 -6.41 13.82
N GLY A 107 0.38 -5.68 14.02
CA GLY A 107 0.79 -4.61 13.15
C GLY A 107 -0.11 -3.36 13.26
N PRO A 108 -0.17 -2.54 12.20
CA PRO A 108 -1.03 -1.36 12.13
C PRO A 108 -2.52 -1.73 12.20
N LEU A 109 -3.35 -0.83 12.74
CA LEU A 109 -4.78 -1.08 12.87
C LEU A 109 -5.51 -0.87 11.54
N PHE A 110 -5.12 0.13 10.74
CA PHE A 110 -5.78 0.46 9.47
C PHE A 110 -5.24 -0.33 8.27
N ARG A 111 -4.06 -0.94 8.38
CA ARG A 111 -3.41 -1.61 7.24
C ARG A 111 -2.92 -3.02 7.55
N GLN A 112 -3.00 -3.87 6.52
CA GLN A 112 -2.39 -5.18 6.45
C GLN A 112 -1.42 -5.22 5.26
N GLY A 113 -0.15 -4.85 5.50
CA GLY A 113 0.85 -4.71 4.45
C GLY A 113 0.49 -3.58 3.47
N SER A 114 0.26 -3.92 2.20
CA SER A 114 -0.20 -2.96 1.18
C SER A 114 -1.70 -2.70 1.20
N ASN A 115 -2.47 -3.60 1.81
CA ASN A 115 -3.93 -3.57 1.73
C ASN A 115 -4.52 -2.93 2.98
N GLN A 116 -5.76 -2.47 2.86
CA GLN A 116 -6.52 -2.02 4.01
C GLN A 116 -6.88 -3.20 4.91
N SER A 117 -6.86 -2.99 6.23
CA SER A 117 -7.36 -3.98 7.18
C SER A 117 -8.90 -4.07 7.12
N LEU A 118 -9.48 -5.16 7.63
CA LEU A 118 -10.94 -5.25 7.76
C LEU A 118 -11.50 -4.10 8.63
N PHE A 119 -10.79 -3.70 9.67
CA PHE A 119 -11.18 -2.57 10.50
C PHE A 119 -11.15 -1.27 9.69
N GLY A 120 -10.07 -1.01 8.95
CA GLY A 120 -9.97 0.17 8.08
C GLY A 120 -11.13 0.25 7.08
N ALA A 121 -11.48 -0.87 6.45
CA ALA A 121 -12.63 -0.96 5.55
C ALA A 121 -13.96 -0.66 6.25
N GLN A 122 -14.14 -1.14 7.48
CA GLN A 122 -15.33 -0.79 8.25
C GLN A 122 -15.36 0.69 8.63
N VAL A 123 -14.23 1.30 8.95
CA VAL A 123 -14.19 2.74 9.25
C VAL A 123 -14.59 3.54 8.01
N GLU A 124 -14.03 3.22 6.86
CA GLU A 124 -14.35 3.85 5.58
C GLU A 124 -15.84 3.68 5.21
N ASP A 125 -16.35 2.46 5.27
CA ASP A 125 -17.74 2.14 4.92
C ASP A 125 -18.75 2.77 5.89
N PHE A 126 -18.43 2.85 7.19
CA PHE A 126 -19.41 3.15 8.23
C PHE A 126 -19.25 4.50 8.93
N ALA A 127 -18.14 5.21 8.76
CA ALA A 127 -17.93 6.53 9.37
C ALA A 127 -17.90 7.61 8.28
N CYS A 128 -18.76 8.62 8.38
CA CYS A 128 -18.60 9.82 7.55
C CYS A 128 -17.40 10.66 7.97
N LEU A 129 -17.02 10.58 9.25
CA LEU A 129 -15.86 11.21 9.86
C LEU A 129 -15.31 10.26 10.92
N TYR A 130 -13.99 10.23 11.11
CA TYR A 130 -13.39 9.55 12.23
C TYR A 130 -12.30 10.41 12.86
N THR A 131 -12.10 10.26 14.17
CA THR A 131 -11.08 11.01 14.91
C THR A 131 -10.74 10.30 16.23
N SER A 132 -9.65 10.66 16.88
CA SER A 132 -9.23 10.02 18.13
C SER A 132 -10.06 10.39 19.35
N ARG A 133 -10.55 11.63 19.39
CA ARG A 133 -11.27 12.21 20.54
C ARG A 133 -12.38 13.13 20.06
N VAL A 134 -13.51 13.15 20.78
CA VAL A 134 -14.64 14.06 20.50
C VAL A 134 -14.21 15.53 20.58
N SER A 135 -13.29 15.87 21.48
CA SER A 135 -12.75 17.22 21.65
C SER A 135 -12.07 17.77 20.39
N ASN A 136 -11.65 16.91 19.44
CA ASN A 136 -11.08 17.35 18.18
C ASN A 136 -12.09 18.14 17.33
N PHE A 137 -13.39 17.87 17.47
CA PHE A 137 -14.44 18.65 16.81
C PHE A 137 -14.51 20.10 17.31
N ALA A 138 -14.12 20.37 18.57
CA ALA A 138 -14.11 21.72 19.12
C ALA A 138 -13.03 22.63 18.49
N ARG A 139 -12.10 22.06 17.69
CA ARG A 139 -11.12 22.81 16.91
C ARG A 139 -11.69 23.39 15.62
N TYR A 140 -12.91 23.01 15.25
CA TYR A 140 -13.58 23.46 14.03
C TYR A 140 -14.73 24.40 14.38
N GLY A 141 -14.99 25.38 13.51
CA GLY A 141 -16.17 26.22 13.63
C GLY A 141 -17.46 25.42 13.40
N THR A 142 -18.58 25.87 13.97
CA THR A 142 -19.88 25.18 13.85
C THR A 142 -20.41 25.08 12.41
N ASN A 143 -19.98 26.00 11.54
CA ASN A 143 -20.35 26.02 10.12
C ASN A 143 -19.30 25.34 9.22
N HIS A 144 -18.35 24.60 9.80
CA HIS A 144 -17.30 23.93 9.03
C HIS A 144 -17.87 22.81 8.17
N TYR A 145 -17.51 22.79 6.89
CA TYR A 145 -17.92 21.76 5.94
C TYR A 145 -16.73 20.86 5.62
N PHE A 146 -16.74 19.64 6.16
CA PHE A 146 -15.72 18.63 5.88
C PHE A 146 -15.86 18.12 4.44
N ARG A 147 -14.79 18.26 3.66
CA ARG A 147 -14.69 17.76 2.29
C ARG A 147 -13.73 16.57 2.25
N VAL A 148 -14.11 15.55 1.49
CA VAL A 148 -13.22 14.45 1.14
C VAL A 148 -12.62 14.81 -0.22
N LEU A 149 -11.32 14.60 -0.40
CA LEU A 149 -10.68 14.68 -1.72
C LEU A 149 -11.22 13.53 -2.57
N GLU A 150 -11.26 13.68 -3.89
CA GLU A 150 -11.75 12.60 -4.76
C GLU A 150 -10.97 11.31 -4.49
N ASP A 151 -11.70 10.21 -4.28
CA ASP A 151 -11.11 8.88 -4.14
C ASP A 151 -10.69 8.41 -5.55
N PRO A 152 -9.40 8.24 -5.82
CA PRO A 152 -8.93 7.93 -7.17
C PRO A 152 -9.34 6.51 -7.56
N MET A 153 -9.96 6.39 -8.74
CA MET A 153 -10.22 5.12 -9.38
C MET A 153 -8.92 4.56 -9.98
N THR A 154 -8.84 3.25 -10.21
CA THR A 154 -7.63 2.59 -10.75
C THR A 154 -7.17 3.14 -12.11
N HIS A 155 -8.06 3.78 -12.86
CA HIS A 155 -7.76 4.38 -14.17
C HIS A 155 -7.40 5.86 -14.10
N ASP A 156 -7.52 6.48 -12.92
CA ASP A 156 -7.18 7.88 -12.72
C ASP A 156 -5.67 8.03 -12.67
N LEU A 157 -5.16 9.06 -13.35
CA LEU A 157 -3.74 9.38 -13.31
C LEU A 157 -3.41 10.03 -11.97
N PRO A 158 -2.27 9.69 -11.33
CA PRO A 158 -1.82 10.39 -10.13
C PRO A 158 -1.58 11.86 -10.48
N GLY A 159 -2.29 12.76 -9.80
CA GLY A 159 -2.14 14.22 -9.91
C GLY A 159 -0.90 14.76 -9.22
#